data_AF-A0A366DCC2-F1
#
_entry.id   AF-A0A366DCC2-F1
#
_cell.length_a   1.000
_cell.length_b   1.000
_cell.length_c   1.000
_cell.angle_alpha   90.00
_cell.angle_beta   90.00
_cell.angle_gamma   90.00
#
_symmetry.space_group_name_H-M   'P 1'
#
loop_
_entity.id
_entity.type
_entity.pdbx_description
1 polymer ?
#
loop_
_entity_poly.entity_id
_entity_poly.type
_entity_poly.pdbx_seq_one_letter_code
_entity_poly.pdbx_strand_id
1 'polypeptide(L)'
;RPKNDTMPCWTRQLWPHNLNKTVSGKYGAVQTQKPGASKAATDKLVKNIRRMTRQHYSAKEKIRIVLTGLRGEESISVLCRREGIAESLYYSWSKEFLEAGKRRLSGDTARQATSPEVKDLRSEALALKECVADLTLENRLLKKSMTGTGEFGE
;
A
#
# COMPACT_ATOMS: atom_id res chain seq x y z
N ARG A 1 43.60 66.04 -18.16
CA ARG A 1 42.58 66.29 -19.23
C ARG A 1 42.64 65.12 -20.20
N PRO A 2 41.53 64.63 -20.79
CA PRO A 2 40.09 64.56 -20.40
C PRO A 2 39.68 63.07 -20.13
N LYS A 3 38.60 62.66 -19.46
CA LYS A 3 37.13 62.91 -19.47
C LYS A 3 36.30 62.21 -20.58
N ASN A 4 35.65 61.11 -20.16
CA ASN A 4 34.34 60.50 -20.43
C ASN A 4 33.53 60.70 -21.74
N ASP A 5 32.95 59.55 -22.12
CA ASP A 5 31.58 59.26 -22.57
C ASP A 5 31.01 59.87 -23.84
N THR A 6 30.91 59.03 -24.87
CA THR A 6 29.73 58.96 -25.75
C THR A 6 29.60 57.53 -26.28
N MET A 7 28.70 56.74 -25.71
CA MET A 7 28.35 55.42 -26.26
C MET A 7 27.49 55.58 -27.54
N PRO A 8 27.76 54.80 -28.62
CA PRO A 8 27.03 54.91 -29.88
C PRO A 8 25.62 54.29 -29.87
N CYS A 9 24.75 54.89 -30.67
CA CYS A 9 23.28 54.85 -30.70
C CYS A 9 22.55 53.54 -31.07
N TRP A 10 23.15 52.34 -30.97
CA TRP A 10 22.51 51.11 -31.48
C TRP A 10 21.65 50.33 -30.46
N THR A 11 21.48 50.82 -29.23
CA THR A 11 20.64 50.19 -28.18
C THR A 11 19.29 50.86 -27.99
N ARG A 12 18.58 51.17 -29.08
CA ARG A 12 17.16 51.57 -29.00
C ARG A 12 16.34 51.06 -30.18
N GLN A 13 16.25 49.74 -30.32
CA GLN A 13 15.18 49.15 -31.12
C GLN A 13 13.87 49.22 -30.34
N LEU A 14 13.05 50.17 -30.76
CA LEU A 14 11.66 50.34 -30.40
C LEU A 14 10.85 49.17 -30.97
N TRP A 15 10.05 48.53 -30.12
CA TRP A 15 9.08 47.51 -30.49
C TRP A 15 8.25 47.97 -31.71
N PRO A 16 8.09 47.15 -32.78
CA PRO A 16 7.20 47.52 -33.86
C PRO A 16 5.75 47.39 -33.38
N HIS A 17 5.11 48.53 -33.19
CA HIS A 17 3.65 48.60 -33.14
C HIS A 17 3.09 48.09 -34.46
N ASN A 18 2.21 47.10 -34.33
CA ASN A 18 1.43 46.45 -35.37
C ASN A 18 0.84 47.45 -36.37
N LEU A 19 1.21 47.32 -37.64
CA LEU A 19 0.66 48.07 -38.77
C LEU A 19 -0.34 47.16 -39.52
N ASN A 20 -1.60 47.18 -39.11
CA ASN A 20 -2.68 46.51 -39.85
C ASN A 20 -3.44 47.51 -40.72
N LYS A 21 -3.00 47.68 -41.98
CA LYS A 21 -3.85 48.19 -43.07
C LYS A 21 -4.04 47.13 -44.15
N THR A 22 -5.20 46.48 -44.04
CA THR A 22 -6.13 46.00 -45.08
C THR A 22 -5.59 45.70 -46.49
N VAL A 23 -5.54 44.41 -46.82
CA VAL A 23 -5.89 43.92 -48.16
C VAL A 23 -7.24 43.22 -48.05
N SER A 24 -8.17 43.70 -48.87
CA SER A 24 -9.47 43.12 -49.15
C SER A 24 -9.35 41.62 -49.43
N GLY A 25 -9.93 40.81 -48.57
CA GLY A 25 -10.01 39.36 -48.71
C GLY A 25 -10.96 38.81 -47.67
N LYS A 26 -12.03 38.16 -48.13
CA LYS A 26 -13.13 37.59 -47.35
C LYS A 26 -12.64 37.04 -46.00
N TYR A 27 -13.22 37.52 -44.90
CA TYR A 27 -13.03 36.94 -43.57
C TYR A 27 -13.55 35.51 -43.56
N GLY A 28 -12.69 34.56 -43.94
CA GLY A 28 -12.86 33.16 -43.57
C GLY A 28 -12.69 33.07 -42.06
N ALA A 29 -13.72 32.58 -41.38
CA ALA A 29 -13.62 32.23 -39.98
C ALA A 29 -12.41 31.29 -39.80
N VAL A 30 -11.33 31.80 -39.18
CA VAL A 30 -10.27 30.95 -38.66
C VAL A 30 -10.91 30.21 -37.50
N GLN A 31 -11.40 29.00 -37.77
CA GLN A 31 -11.73 28.05 -36.71
C GLN A 31 -10.45 27.78 -35.93
N THR A 32 -10.29 28.48 -34.81
CA THR A 32 -9.32 28.11 -33.78
C THR A 32 -9.79 26.78 -33.21
N GLN A 33 -9.16 25.69 -33.66
CA GLN A 33 -9.42 24.37 -33.13
C GLN A 33 -9.15 24.40 -31.61
N LYS A 34 -10.16 24.05 -30.81
CA LYS A 34 -10.09 23.97 -29.35
C LYS A 34 -8.83 23.19 -28.92
N PRO A 35 -7.85 23.79 -28.23
CA PRO A 35 -6.58 23.14 -27.88
C PRO A 35 -6.71 22.00 -26.86
N GLY A 36 -7.93 21.73 -26.34
CA GLY A 36 -8.20 20.66 -25.38
C GLY A 36 -8.47 19.29 -26.00
N ALA A 37 -8.97 19.23 -27.24
CA ALA A 37 -9.36 17.95 -27.86
C ALA A 37 -8.13 17.12 -28.28
N SER A 38 -7.08 17.76 -28.80
CA SER A 38 -5.85 17.06 -29.20
C SER A 38 -5.04 16.58 -28.00
N LYS A 39 -4.93 17.37 -26.93
CA LYS A 39 -4.24 16.94 -25.68
C LYS A 39 -4.90 15.72 -25.06
N ALA A 40 -6.23 15.69 -25.00
CA ALA A 40 -6.97 14.54 -24.48
C ALA A 40 -6.79 13.27 -25.34
N ALA A 41 -6.70 13.41 -26.67
CA ALA A 41 -6.43 12.29 -27.57
C ALA A 41 -4.98 11.77 -27.40
N THR A 42 -4.00 12.67 -27.30
CA THR A 42 -2.60 12.32 -27.05
C THR A 42 -2.43 11.64 -25.69
N ASP A 43 -3.08 12.13 -24.63
CA ASP A 43 -3.04 11.52 -23.30
C ASP A 43 -3.65 10.11 -23.30
N LYS A 44 -4.76 9.91 -24.04
CA LYS A 44 -5.35 8.57 -24.23
C LYS A 44 -4.39 7.63 -24.95
N LEU A 45 -3.71 8.11 -26.00
CA LEU A 45 -2.72 7.34 -26.73
C LEU A 45 -1.53 6.95 -25.83
N VAL A 46 -0.96 7.91 -25.09
CA VAL A 46 0.15 7.66 -24.15
C VAL A 46 -0.27 6.66 -23.06
N LYS A 47 -1.48 6.77 -22.51
CA LYS A 47 -2.01 5.79 -21.55
C LYS A 47 -2.14 4.40 -22.16
N ASN A 48 -2.61 4.30 -23.40
CA ASN A 48 -2.74 3.03 -24.11
C ASN A 48 -1.36 2.40 -24.40
N ILE A 49 -0.39 3.19 -24.88
CA ILE A 49 0.99 2.74 -25.09
C ILE A 49 1.56 2.21 -23.76
N ARG A 50 1.47 2.99 -22.68
CA ARG A 50 1.95 2.55 -21.34
C ARG A 50 1.26 1.29 -20.83
N ARG A 51 -0.01 1.08 -21.20
CA ARG A 51 -0.76 -0.13 -20.83
C ARG A 51 -0.28 -1.34 -21.63
N MET A 52 -0.07 -1.17 -22.93
CA MET A 52 0.37 -2.25 -23.83
C MET A 52 1.84 -2.62 -23.63
N THR A 53 2.71 -1.65 -23.33
CA THR A 53 4.14 -1.88 -23.04
C THR A 53 4.39 -2.19 -21.57
N ARG A 54 3.34 -2.46 -20.78
CA ARG A 54 3.49 -2.80 -19.37
C ARG A 54 4.13 -4.19 -19.27
N GLN A 55 5.29 -4.24 -18.64
CA GLN A 55 5.92 -5.52 -18.30
C GLN A 55 5.14 -6.20 -17.18
N HIS A 56 4.77 -7.46 -17.42
CA HIS A 56 4.04 -8.29 -16.47
C HIS A 56 5.01 -9.24 -15.77
N TYR A 57 5.22 -9.04 -14.48
CA TYR A 57 6.06 -9.90 -13.65
C TYR A 57 5.20 -10.92 -12.90
N SER A 58 5.50 -12.21 -13.13
CA SER A 58 4.89 -13.29 -12.35
C SER A 58 5.28 -13.20 -10.88
N ALA A 59 4.46 -13.75 -9.98
CA ALA A 59 4.79 -13.79 -8.55
C ALA A 59 6.13 -14.52 -8.30
N LYS A 60 6.37 -15.63 -9.01
CA LYS A 60 7.61 -16.40 -8.93
C LYS A 60 8.84 -15.56 -9.30
N GLU A 61 8.72 -14.75 -10.33
CA GLU A 61 9.80 -13.87 -10.79
C GLU A 61 10.10 -12.75 -9.80
N LYS A 62 9.06 -12.08 -9.29
CA LYS A 62 9.22 -11.06 -8.25
C LYS A 62 9.94 -11.63 -7.03
N ILE A 63 9.56 -12.83 -6.59
CA ILE A 63 10.19 -13.51 -5.46
C ILE A 63 11.67 -13.82 -5.75
N ARG A 64 11.99 -14.37 -6.94
CA ARG A 64 13.39 -14.65 -7.34
C ARG A 64 14.26 -13.41 -7.22
N ILE A 65 13.76 -12.28 -7.74
CA ILE A 65 14.53 -11.02 -7.81
C ILE A 65 14.70 -10.42 -6.42
N VAL A 66 13.64 -10.38 -5.60
CA VAL A 66 13.72 -9.89 -4.22
C VAL A 66 14.72 -10.72 -3.41
N LEU A 67 14.66 -12.05 -3.49
CA LEU A 67 15.59 -12.92 -2.75
C LEU A 67 17.03 -12.76 -3.21
N THR A 68 17.26 -12.56 -4.52
CA THR A 68 18.60 -12.31 -5.06
C THR A 68 19.17 -10.99 -4.52
N GLY A 69 18.35 -9.92 -4.47
CA GLY A 69 18.77 -8.65 -3.89
C GLY A 69 19.01 -8.69 -2.38
N LEU A 70 18.23 -9.48 -1.64
CA LEU A 70 18.45 -9.70 -0.21
C LEU A 70 19.69 -10.54 0.09
N ARG A 71 20.12 -11.39 -0.85
CA ARG A 71 21.37 -12.16 -0.72
C ARG A 71 22.61 -11.27 -0.72
N GLY A 72 22.55 -10.12 -1.38
CA GLY A 72 23.61 -9.11 -1.34
C GLY A 72 24.87 -9.43 -2.15
N GLU A 73 24.81 -10.37 -3.10
CA GLU A 73 25.96 -10.73 -3.96
C GLU A 73 26.32 -9.63 -4.96
N GLU A 74 25.32 -8.91 -5.46
CA GLU A 74 25.46 -7.79 -6.39
C GLU A 74 24.73 -6.56 -5.83
N SER A 75 25.16 -5.36 -6.23
CA SER A 75 24.43 -4.15 -5.84
C SER A 75 23.03 -4.14 -6.48
N ILE A 76 22.06 -3.57 -5.76
CA ILE A 76 20.65 -3.53 -6.21
C ILE A 76 20.51 -2.88 -7.60
N SER A 77 21.33 -1.87 -7.89
CA SER A 77 21.38 -1.22 -9.20
C SER A 77 21.84 -2.16 -10.33
N VAL A 78 22.82 -3.03 -10.06
CA VAL A 78 23.29 -4.03 -11.05
C VAL A 78 22.21 -5.08 -11.30
N LEU A 79 21.58 -5.58 -10.24
CA LEU A 79 20.48 -6.53 -10.33
C LEU A 79 19.30 -5.96 -11.14
N CYS A 80 18.91 -4.72 -10.86
CA CYS A 80 17.80 -4.05 -11.57
C CYS A 80 18.09 -3.85 -13.06
N ARG A 81 19.34 -3.53 -13.44
CA ARG A 81 19.74 -3.43 -14.85
C ARG A 81 19.70 -4.79 -15.57
N ARG A 82 20.16 -5.86 -14.93
CA ARG A 82 20.16 -7.22 -15.50
C ARG A 82 18.73 -7.73 -15.73
N GLU A 83 17.86 -7.51 -14.75
CA GLU A 83 16.48 -7.98 -14.78
C GLU A 83 15.54 -7.03 -15.55
N GLY A 84 16.02 -5.87 -16.01
CA GLY A 84 15.23 -4.89 -16.76
C GLY A 84 14.16 -4.17 -15.94
N ILE A 85 14.38 -4.02 -14.63
CA ILE A 85 13.42 -3.45 -13.68
C ILE A 85 13.93 -2.11 -13.16
N ALA A 86 13.02 -1.18 -12.88
CA ALA A 86 13.37 0.04 -12.18
C ALA A 86 13.56 -0.24 -10.68
N GLU A 87 14.58 0.37 -10.07
CA GLU A 87 14.90 0.18 -8.64
C GLU A 87 13.70 0.44 -7.72
N SER A 88 12.81 1.38 -8.08
CA SER A 88 11.58 1.67 -7.34
C SER A 88 10.62 0.48 -7.26
N LEU A 89 10.56 -0.37 -8.29
CA LEU A 89 9.78 -1.61 -8.26
C LEU A 89 10.43 -2.63 -7.32
N TYR A 90 11.76 -2.76 -7.35
CA TYR A 90 12.47 -3.66 -6.44
C TYR A 90 12.15 -3.32 -4.98
N TYR A 91 12.29 -2.04 -4.59
CA TYR A 91 12.05 -1.63 -3.21
C TYR A 91 10.59 -1.77 -2.78
N SER A 92 9.62 -1.56 -3.68
CA SER A 92 8.21 -1.79 -3.37
C SER A 92 7.93 -3.28 -3.15
N TRP A 93 8.44 -4.16 -4.02
CA TRP A 93 8.26 -5.60 -3.87
C TRP A 93 8.99 -6.18 -2.66
N SER A 94 10.22 -5.72 -2.37
CA SER A 94 10.98 -6.19 -1.21
C SER A 94 10.30 -5.81 0.10
N LYS A 95 9.75 -4.59 0.17
CA LYS A 95 8.93 -4.14 1.30
C LYS A 95 7.67 -4.99 1.47
N GLU A 96 6.90 -5.18 0.40
CA GLU A 96 5.66 -5.98 0.45
C GLU A 96 5.94 -7.44 0.85
N PHE A 97 7.02 -8.02 0.33
CA PHE A 97 7.44 -9.39 0.65
C PHE A 97 7.81 -9.55 2.12
N LEU A 98 8.62 -8.63 2.67
CA LEU A 98 9.04 -8.67 4.07
C LEU A 98 7.87 -8.38 5.03
N GLU A 99 6.98 -7.44 4.69
CA GLU A 99 5.78 -7.17 5.48
C GLU A 99 4.82 -8.37 5.51
N ALA A 100 4.61 -9.03 4.36
CA ALA A 100 3.81 -10.25 4.30
C ALA A 100 4.42 -11.38 5.15
N GLY A 101 5.75 -11.56 5.07
CA GLY A 101 6.48 -12.53 5.90
C GLY A 101 6.33 -12.23 7.39
N LYS A 102 6.53 -10.97 7.80
CA LYS A 102 6.38 -10.53 9.19
C LYS A 102 4.97 -10.78 9.72
N ARG A 103 3.94 -10.40 8.96
CA ARG A 103 2.53 -10.60 9.34
C ARG A 103 2.19 -12.07 9.57
N ARG A 104 2.71 -12.97 8.72
CA ARG A 104 2.51 -14.41 8.88
C ARG A 104 3.18 -14.92 10.15
N LEU A 105 4.44 -14.55 10.38
CA LEU A 105 5.20 -14.96 11.55
C LEU A 105 4.60 -14.42 12.86
N SER A 106 4.13 -13.18 12.88
CA SER A 106 3.42 -12.63 14.05
C SER A 106 2.08 -13.34 14.30
N GLY A 107 1.37 -13.73 13.24
CA GLY A 107 0.13 -14.51 13.37
C GLY A 107 0.35 -15.92 13.90
N ASP A 108 1.42 -16.59 13.45
CA ASP A 108 1.79 -17.92 13.97
C ASP A 108 2.30 -17.83 15.41
N THR A 109 3.01 -16.76 15.78
CA THR A 109 3.42 -16.48 17.17
C THR A 109 2.20 -16.29 18.07
N ALA A 110 1.19 -15.54 17.62
CA ALA A 110 -0.06 -15.36 18.38
C ALA A 110 -0.79 -16.71 18.59
N ARG A 111 -0.88 -17.54 17.55
CA ARG A 111 -1.49 -18.89 17.66
C ARG A 111 -0.74 -19.80 18.63
N GLN A 112 0.59 -19.77 18.60
CA GLN A 112 1.42 -20.56 19.51
C GLN A 112 1.33 -20.05 20.95
N ALA A 113 1.32 -18.73 21.16
CA ALA A 113 1.20 -18.12 22.48
C ALA A 113 -0.15 -18.42 23.17
N THR A 114 -1.24 -18.50 22.41
CA THR A 114 -2.57 -18.83 22.95
C THR A 114 -2.72 -20.33 23.30
N SER A 115 -1.90 -21.22 22.73
CA SER A 115 -2.02 -22.67 22.96
C SER A 115 -1.78 -23.13 24.41
N PRO A 116 -0.71 -22.71 25.12
CA PRO A 116 -0.48 -23.11 26.51
C PRO A 116 -1.53 -22.51 27.45
N GLU A 117 -1.81 -21.21 27.31
CA GLU A 117 -2.80 -20.51 28.14
C GLU A 117 -4.21 -21.12 27.98
N VAL A 118 -4.63 -21.46 26.76
CA VAL A 118 -5.91 -22.15 26.53
C VAL A 118 -5.93 -23.56 27.11
N LYS A 119 -4.79 -24.26 27.16
CA LYS A 119 -4.71 -25.59 27.78
C LYS A 119 -4.86 -25.48 29.29
N ASP A 120 -4.17 -24.54 29.91
CA ASP A 120 -4.20 -24.32 31.36
C ASP A 120 -5.60 -23.85 31.79
N LEU A 121 -6.17 -22.85 31.11
CA LEU A 121 -7.55 -22.40 31.34
C LEU A 121 -8.59 -23.52 31.18
N ARG A 122 -8.40 -24.43 30.23
CA ARG A 122 -9.29 -25.59 30.07
C ARG A 122 -9.17 -26.58 31.23
N SER A 123 -7.96 -26.79 31.74
CA SER A 123 -7.73 -27.66 32.91
C SER A 123 -8.32 -27.06 34.19
N GLU A 124 -8.16 -25.76 34.39
CA GLU A 124 -8.76 -25.02 35.51
C GLU A 124 -10.29 -25.03 35.42
N ALA A 125 -10.85 -24.82 34.23
CA ALA A 125 -12.29 -24.89 34.02
C ALA A 125 -12.87 -26.30 34.27
N LEU A 126 -12.09 -27.37 34.06
CA LEU A 126 -12.50 -28.73 34.41
C LEU A 126 -12.46 -28.95 35.92
N ALA A 127 -11.35 -28.58 36.58
CA ALA A 127 -11.22 -28.69 38.04
C ALA A 127 -12.32 -27.91 38.78
N LEU A 128 -12.62 -26.69 38.31
CA LEU A 128 -13.72 -25.89 38.89
C LEU A 128 -15.08 -26.54 38.68
N LYS A 129 -15.34 -27.17 37.54
CA LYS A 129 -16.60 -27.90 37.29
C LYS A 129 -16.75 -29.10 38.21
N GLU A 130 -15.67 -29.84 38.46
CA GLU A 130 -15.66 -30.97 39.39
C GLU A 130 -15.97 -30.49 40.82
N CYS A 131 -15.26 -29.47 41.31
CA CYS A 131 -15.53 -28.90 42.63
C CYS A 131 -16.97 -28.39 42.79
N VAL A 132 -17.53 -27.74 41.75
CA VAL A 132 -18.93 -27.28 41.77
C VAL A 132 -19.90 -28.46 41.82
N ALA A 133 -19.62 -29.54 41.10
CA ALA A 133 -20.45 -30.75 41.13
C ALA A 133 -20.45 -31.38 42.53
N ASP A 134 -19.27 -31.53 43.14
CA ASP A 134 -19.12 -32.08 44.50
C ASP A 134 -19.86 -31.23 45.54
N LEU A 135 -19.63 -29.92 45.54
CA LEU A 135 -20.33 -28.98 46.44
C LEU A 135 -21.85 -28.97 46.21
N THR A 136 -22.31 -29.20 44.98
CA THR A 136 -23.74 -29.28 44.66
C THR A 136 -24.35 -30.56 45.24
N LEU A 137 -23.64 -31.69 45.16
CA LEU A 137 -24.08 -32.95 45.77
C LEU A 137 -24.11 -32.84 47.30
N GLU A 138 -23.07 -32.28 47.91
CA GLU A 138 -23.01 -32.03 49.35
C GLU A 138 -24.17 -31.13 49.81
N ASN A 139 -24.40 -30.00 49.14
CA ASN A 139 -25.53 -29.13 49.44
C ASN A 139 -26.88 -29.84 49.36
N ARG A 140 -27.06 -30.73 48.38
CA ARG A 140 -28.30 -31.51 48.26
C ARG A 140 -28.45 -32.50 49.41
N LEU A 141 -27.37 -33.16 49.82
CA LEU A 141 -27.37 -34.10 50.94
C LEU A 141 -27.65 -33.38 52.26
N LEU A 142 -26.97 -32.26 52.51
CA LEU A 142 -27.18 -31.42 53.69
C LEU A 142 -28.61 -30.88 53.77
N LYS A 143 -29.16 -30.40 52.65
CA LYS A 143 -30.57 -29.97 52.61
C LYS A 143 -31.52 -31.11 52.94
N LYS A 144 -31.32 -32.30 52.37
CA LYS A 144 -32.13 -33.48 52.69
C LYS A 144 -32.03 -33.89 54.16
N SER A 145 -30.84 -33.83 54.77
CA SER A 145 -30.67 -34.16 56.19
C SER A 145 -31.28 -33.08 57.09
N MET A 146 -31.20 -31.81 56.70
CA MET A 146 -31.79 -30.69 57.46
C MET A 146 -33.32 -30.65 57.35
N THR A 147 -33.89 -31.11 56.23
CA THR A 147 -35.35 -31.20 56.03
C THR A 147 -35.92 -32.58 56.40
N GLY A 148 -35.10 -33.47 56.99
CA GLY A 148 -35.41 -34.88 57.21
C GLY A 148 -35.29 -35.31 58.68
N THR A 149 -35.87 -34.53 59.59
CA THR A 149 -36.27 -34.99 60.93
C THR A 149 -37.63 -34.35 61.24
N GLY A 150 -38.66 -34.71 60.46
CA GLY A 150 -39.98 -34.13 60.65
C GLY A 150 -41.08 -34.41 59.62
N GLU A 151 -40.98 -35.43 58.76
CA GLU A 151 -42.15 -35.88 57.97
C GLU A 151 -42.21 -37.41 57.94
N PHE A 152 -42.68 -37.99 59.04
CA PHE A 152 -43.46 -39.22 59.04
C PHE A 152 -44.90 -38.82 59.40
N GLY A 153 -45.76 -38.76 58.40
CA GLY A 153 -47.20 -38.54 58.53
C GLY A 153 -47.86 -38.95 57.22
N GLU A 154 -48.85 -39.83 57.33
CA GLU A 154 -49.65 -40.49 56.28
C GLU A 154 -50.09 -39.60 55.11
#